data_AF-A0A059KJL1-F1
#
_entry.id   AF-A0A059KJL1-F1
#
_cell.length_a   1.000
_cell.length_b   1.000
_cell.length_c   1.000
_cell.angle_alpha   90.00
_cell.angle_beta   90.00
_cell.angle_gamma   90.00
#
_symmetry.space_group_name_H-M   'P 1'
#
loop_
_entity.id
_entity.type
_entity.pdbx_description
1 polymer ?
#
loop_
_entity_poly.entity_id
_entity_poly.type
_entity_poly.pdbx_seq_one_letter_code
_entity_poly.pdbx_strand_id
1 'polypeptide(L)'
;MAEGFANVRSQIAYDISDQLGPGKHEFTRKLSSTGRIIDDAFEENFYKEASRVDAQKKEIYAAEKAKGTPSAEIYAKLIDFTNTQSSDYLEGTGWCARTTA
;
A
#
# COMPACT_ATOMS: atom_id res chain seq x y z
N MET A 1 8.36 -3.23 15.79
CA MET A 1 7.35 -2.44 15.05
C MET A 1 7.79 -2.13 13.62
N ALA A 2 8.97 -1.53 13.38
CA ALA A 2 9.45 -1.23 12.01
C ALA A 2 9.62 -2.47 11.11
N GLU A 3 10.02 -3.61 11.68
CA GLU A 3 10.14 -4.88 10.94
C GLU A 3 8.82 -5.32 10.27
N GLY A 4 7.69 -5.11 10.95
CA GLY A 4 6.38 -5.46 10.41
C GLY A 4 6.03 -4.60 9.19
N PHE A 5 6.31 -3.31 9.24
CA PHE A 5 6.09 -2.38 8.13
C PHE A 5 7.00 -2.69 6.93
N ALA A 6 8.24 -3.13 7.18
CA ALA A 6 9.14 -3.53 6.12
C ALA A 6 8.75 -4.87 5.46
N ASN A 7 8.10 -5.78 6.20
CA ASN A 7 7.78 -7.13 5.72
C ASN A 7 6.34 -7.32 5.25
N VAL A 8 5.44 -6.41 5.58
CA VAL A 8 4.06 -6.46 5.09
C VAL A 8 4.05 -6.29 3.57
N ARG A 9 3.40 -7.23 2.88
CA ARG A 9 3.21 -7.14 1.44
C ARG A 9 2.19 -6.07 1.12
N SER A 10 2.49 -5.25 0.14
CA SER A 10 1.53 -4.30 -0.41
C SER A 10 0.40 -5.03 -1.12
N GLN A 11 -0.82 -4.54 -0.89
CA GLN A 11 -2.07 -5.09 -1.40
C GLN A 11 -2.97 -3.92 -1.80
N ILE A 12 -3.88 -4.18 -2.74
CA ILE A 12 -4.93 -3.22 -3.07
C ILE A 12 -5.97 -3.20 -1.95
N ALA A 13 -6.26 -2.02 -1.44
CA ALA A 13 -7.31 -1.79 -0.46
C ALA A 13 -8.65 -1.56 -1.19
N TYR A 14 -9.50 -2.58 -1.21
CA TYR A 14 -10.81 -2.52 -1.86
C TYR A 14 -11.91 -2.03 -0.92
N ASP A 15 -12.84 -1.19 -1.41
CA ASP A 15 -14.12 -0.93 -0.77
C ASP A 15 -15.13 -2.01 -1.13
N ILE A 16 -15.45 -2.85 -0.15
CA ILE A 16 -16.42 -3.94 -0.30
C ILE A 16 -17.79 -3.59 0.29
N SER A 17 -17.95 -2.37 0.83
CA SER A 17 -19.16 -1.93 1.56
C SER A 17 -20.46 -2.16 0.78
N ASP A 18 -20.44 -1.88 -0.53
CA ASP A 18 -21.61 -2.06 -1.41
C ASP A 18 -21.86 -3.52 -1.83
N GLN A 19 -20.97 -4.44 -1.47
CA GLN A 19 -20.91 -5.81 -2.00
C GLN A 19 -21.27 -6.87 -0.96
N LEU A 20 -21.56 -6.47 0.28
CA LEU A 20 -21.86 -7.38 1.40
C LEU A 20 -23.35 -7.80 1.51
N GLY A 21 -24.19 -7.37 0.58
CA GLY A 21 -25.65 -7.63 0.59
C GLY A 21 -26.08 -8.93 -0.08
N PRO A 22 -27.22 -9.54 0.32
CA PRO A 22 -27.76 -10.73 -0.32
C PRO A 22 -28.10 -10.45 -1.80
N GLY A 23 -27.60 -11.30 -2.71
CA GLY A 23 -27.81 -11.18 -4.16
C GLY A 23 -26.77 -10.37 -4.92
N LYS A 24 -25.74 -9.82 -4.25
CA LYS A 24 -24.57 -9.22 -4.91
C LYS A 24 -23.57 -10.33 -5.24
N HIS A 25 -23.42 -10.66 -6.52
CA HIS A 25 -22.57 -11.78 -6.97
C HIS A 25 -21.31 -11.37 -7.72
N GLU A 26 -21.19 -10.10 -8.12
CA GLU A 26 -20.03 -9.62 -8.88
C GLU A 26 -19.16 -8.69 -8.04
N PHE A 27 -17.87 -9.04 -7.95
CA PHE A 27 -16.91 -8.23 -7.23
C PHE A 27 -16.57 -6.97 -8.05
N THR A 28 -16.95 -5.81 -7.55
CA THR A 28 -16.51 -4.53 -8.10
C THR A 28 -15.15 -4.18 -7.50
N ARG A 29 -14.11 -4.11 -8.34
CA ARG A 29 -12.77 -3.65 -7.96
C ARG A 29 -12.76 -2.14 -7.71
N LYS A 30 -13.35 -1.72 -6.60
CA LYS A 30 -13.45 -0.31 -6.19
C LYS A 30 -12.40 -0.02 -5.13
N LEU A 31 -11.56 0.99 -5.33
CA LEU A 31 -10.55 1.39 -4.36
C LEU A 31 -11.19 2.02 -3.12
N SER A 32 -10.71 1.64 -1.94
CA SER A 32 -11.15 2.19 -0.65
C SER A 32 -10.80 3.66 -0.49
N SER A 33 -9.67 4.10 -1.05
CA SER A 33 -9.14 5.45 -0.91
C SER A 33 -9.98 6.51 -1.62
N THR A 34 -10.38 6.24 -2.85
CA THR A 34 -10.98 7.23 -3.76
C THR A 34 -12.33 6.81 -4.31
N GLY A 35 -12.74 5.54 -4.15
CA GLY A 35 -13.95 5.01 -4.77
C GLY A 35 -13.80 4.75 -6.27
N ARG A 36 -12.60 4.94 -6.85
CA ARG A 36 -12.29 4.63 -8.25
C ARG A 36 -12.50 3.14 -8.51
N ILE A 37 -13.24 2.81 -9.56
CA ILE A 37 -13.30 1.44 -10.09
C ILE A 37 -12.08 1.24 -10.99
N ILE A 38 -11.33 0.19 -10.74
CA ILE A 38 -10.10 -0.14 -11.47
C ILE A 38 -10.31 -1.35 -12.39
N ASP A 39 -9.57 -1.35 -13.48
CA ASP A 39 -9.48 -2.44 -14.44
C ASP A 39 -8.23 -3.31 -14.21
N ASP A 40 -8.09 -4.37 -15.00
CA ASP A 40 -6.96 -5.31 -14.92
C ASP A 40 -5.60 -4.64 -15.15
N ALA A 41 -5.50 -3.64 -16.02
CA ALA A 41 -4.23 -3.00 -16.31
C ALA A 41 -3.72 -2.19 -15.11
N PHE A 42 -4.63 -1.55 -14.36
CA PHE A 42 -4.28 -0.92 -13.09
C PHE A 42 -3.80 -1.96 -12.08
N GLU A 43 -4.52 -3.07 -11.93
CA GLU A 43 -4.19 -4.13 -10.98
C GLU A 43 -2.81 -4.74 -11.27
N GLU A 44 -2.54 -5.08 -12.53
CA GLU A 44 -1.26 -5.61 -12.98
C GLU A 44 -0.11 -4.61 -12.73
N ASN A 45 -0.31 -3.34 -13.09
CA ASN A 45 0.71 -2.31 -12.88
C ASN A 45 0.97 -2.07 -11.38
N PHE A 46 -0.08 -2.05 -10.57
CA PHE A 46 0.02 -1.93 -9.12
C PHE A 46 0.87 -3.06 -8.54
N TYR A 47 0.59 -4.33 -8.87
CA TYR A 47 1.33 -5.45 -8.27
C TYR A 47 2.79 -5.52 -8.75
N LYS A 48 3.07 -5.07 -9.98
CA LYS A 48 4.43 -4.92 -10.49
C LYS A 48 5.21 -3.89 -9.69
N GLU A 49 4.62 -2.72 -9.44
CA GLU A 49 5.23 -1.68 -8.61
C GLU A 49 5.35 -2.14 -7.15
N ALA A 50 4.28 -2.71 -6.59
CA ALA A 50 4.22 -3.18 -5.20
C ALA A 50 5.33 -4.17 -4.87
N SER A 51 5.62 -5.14 -5.75
CA SER A 51 6.71 -6.08 -5.53
C SER A 51 8.07 -5.38 -5.43
N ARG A 52 8.29 -4.31 -6.20
CA ARG A 52 9.52 -3.52 -6.13
C ARG A 52 9.56 -2.70 -4.85
N VAL A 53 8.47 -2.03 -4.48
CA VAL A 53 8.39 -1.22 -3.25
C VAL A 53 8.60 -2.10 -2.01
N ASP A 54 8.03 -3.31 -1.98
CA ASP A 54 8.22 -4.28 -0.90
C ASP A 54 9.67 -4.74 -0.75
N ALA A 55 10.37 -4.99 -1.86
CA ALA A 55 11.79 -5.30 -1.84
C ALA A 55 12.60 -4.13 -1.28
N GLN A 56 12.35 -2.91 -1.76
CA GLN A 56 13.07 -1.73 -1.33
C GLN A 56 12.83 -1.38 0.16
N LYS A 57 11.60 -1.56 0.67
CA LYS A 57 11.30 -1.41 2.11
C LYS A 57 12.15 -2.37 2.96
N LYS A 58 12.30 -3.62 2.52
CA LYS A 58 13.14 -4.61 3.22
C LYS A 58 14.62 -4.23 3.19
N GLU A 59 15.11 -3.74 2.05
CA GLU A 59 16.49 -3.28 1.92
C GLU A 59 16.78 -2.09 2.85
N ILE A 60 15.89 -1.09 2.89
CA ILE A 60 15.99 0.06 3.80
C ILE A 60 16.04 -0.42 5.25
N TYR A 61 15.10 -1.29 5.64
CA TYR A 61 15.06 -1.84 7.00
C TYR A 61 16.34 -2.60 7.37
N ALA A 62 16.81 -3.49 6.50
CA ALA A 62 18.01 -4.28 6.74
C ALA A 62 19.26 -3.40 6.87
N ALA A 63 19.40 -2.40 5.98
CA ALA A 63 20.51 -1.46 6.00
C ALA A 63 20.53 -0.60 7.27
N GLU A 64 19.38 -0.06 7.70
CA GLU A 64 19.32 0.78 8.90
C GLU A 64 19.42 -0.04 10.19
N LYS A 65 18.87 -1.27 10.21
CA LYS A 65 19.03 -2.20 11.33
C LYS A 65 20.50 -2.57 11.56
N ALA A 66 21.26 -2.82 10.48
CA ALA A 66 22.69 -3.12 10.56
C ALA A 66 23.52 -1.97 11.15
N LYS A 67 23.07 -0.72 10.99
CA LYS A 67 23.70 0.47 11.58
C LYS A 67 23.36 0.68 13.07
N GLY A 68 22.46 -0.11 13.64
CA GLY A 68 21.94 0.10 15.00
C GLY A 68 20.96 1.28 15.10
N THR A 69 20.34 1.68 13.98
CA THR A 69 19.40 2.80 13.94
C THR A 69 18.18 2.50 14.83
N PRO A 70 17.75 3.45 15.70
CA PRO A 70 16.54 3.30 16.50
C PRO A 70 15.31 2.97 15.65
N SER A 71 14.45 2.09 16.15
CA SER A 71 13.27 1.61 15.40
C SER A 71 12.33 2.72 14.93
N ALA A 72 12.20 3.80 15.71
CA ALA A 72 11.37 4.95 15.35
C ALA A 72 11.90 5.69 14.11
N GLU A 73 13.23 5.84 14.00
CA GLU A 73 13.86 6.48 12.85
C GLU A 73 13.79 5.61 11.60
N ILE A 74 13.91 4.29 11.75
CA ILE A 74 13.69 3.35 10.63
C ILE A 74 12.25 3.47 10.13
N TYR A 75 11.28 3.56 11.04
CA TYR A 75 9.87 3.72 10.67
C TYR A 75 9.62 5.04 9.92
N ALA A 76 10.20 6.15 10.39
CA ALA A 76 10.12 7.44 9.71
C ALA A 76 10.69 7.37 8.28
N LYS A 77 11.82 6.69 8.07
CA LYS A 77 12.42 6.49 6.75
C LYS A 77 11.55 5.64 5.82
N LEU A 78 10.92 4.60 6.35
CA LEU A 78 10.01 3.76 5.58
C LEU A 78 8.73 4.51 5.20
N ILE A 79 8.21 5.36 6.07
CA ILE A 79 7.09 6.28 5.78
C ILE A 79 7.48 7.27 4.69
N ASP A 80 8.63 7.94 4.83
CA ASP A 80 9.11 8.91 3.85
C ASP A 80 9.29 8.26 2.48
N PHE A 81 9.94 7.09 2.43
CA PHE A 81 10.02 6.28 1.24
C PHE A 81 8.64 5.96 0.64
N THR A 82 7.69 5.54 1.47
CA THR A 82 6.32 5.22 1.02
C THR A 82 5.63 6.46 0.42
N ASN A 83 5.80 7.64 1.02
CA ASN A 83 5.24 8.90 0.53
C ASN A 83 5.81 9.34 -0.83
N THR A 84 7.00 8.85 -1.22
CA THR A 84 7.62 9.15 -2.52
C THR A 84 7.17 8.22 -3.66
N GLN A 85 6.36 7.20 -3.37
CA GLN A 85 5.88 6.28 -4.39
C GLN A 85 4.80 6.91 -5.28
N SER A 86 4.49 6.24 -6.40
CA SER A 86 3.57 6.76 -7.40
C SER A 86 2.16 6.96 -6.83
N SER A 87 1.41 7.92 -7.39
CA SER A 87 0.03 8.18 -6.97
C SER A 87 -0.86 6.94 -7.09
N ASP A 88 -0.73 6.14 -8.15
CA ASP A 88 -1.52 4.90 -8.31
C ASP A 88 -1.16 3.85 -7.23
N TYR A 89 0.09 3.76 -6.79
CA TYR A 89 0.49 2.89 -5.68
C TYR A 89 -0.08 3.38 -4.34
N LEU A 90 0.00 4.68 -4.08
CA LEU A 90 -0.54 5.28 -2.85
C LEU A 90 -2.08 5.23 -2.81
N GLU A 91 -2.73 5.40 -3.96
CA GLU A 91 -4.18 5.26 -4.12
C GLU A 91 -4.59 3.80 -3.91
N GLY A 92 -3.92 2.87 -4.59
CA GLY A 92 -4.19 1.44 -4.52
C GLY A 92 -4.04 0.86 -3.11
N THR A 93 -3.03 1.30 -2.35
CA THR A 93 -2.75 0.77 -0.99
C THR A 93 -3.65 1.31 0.11
N GLY A 94 -4.47 2.33 -0.12
CA GLY A 94 -5.15 3.02 0.99
C GLY A 94 -4.33 4.14 1.63
N TRP A 95 -3.08 4.34 1.20
CA TRP A 95 -2.14 5.27 1.86
C TRP A 95 -2.57 6.74 1.73
N CYS A 96 -3.03 7.13 0.54
CA CYS A 96 -3.68 8.41 0.30
C CYS A 96 -5.20 8.24 0.29
N ALA A 97 -5.77 7.74 1.39
CA ALA A 97 -7.21 7.83 1.59
C ALA A 97 -7.58 9.27 1.98
N ARG A 98 -8.24 9.96 1.05
CA ARG A 98 -9.09 11.14 1.22
C ARG A 98 -8.97 11.83 2.59
N THR A 99 -8.11 12.85 2.71
CA THR A 99 -8.30 13.89 3.73
C THR A 99 -9.58 14.63 3.33
N THR A 100 -10.73 14.10 3.75
CA THR A 100 -12.00 14.80 3.61
C THR A 100 -11.97 15.91 4.65
N ALA A 101 -11.74 17.14 4.19
CA ALA A 101 -12.03 18.35 4.95
C ALA A 101 -13.55 18.47 5.19
#